data_AF-A0AAW0LU88-F1
#
_entry.id   AF-A0AAW0LU88-F1
#
_cell.length_a   1.000
_cell.length_b   1.000
_cell.length_c   1.000
_cell.angle_alpha   90.00
_cell.angle_beta   90.00
_cell.angle_gamma   90.00
#
_symmetry.space_group_name_H-M   'P 1'
#
loop_
_entity.id
_entity.type
_entity.pdbx_description
1 polymer ?
#
loop_
_entity_poly.entity_id
_entity_poly.type
_entity_poly.pdbx_seq_one_letter_code
_entity_poly.pdbx_strand_id
1 'polypeptide(L)'
;MGNYEIKIHGEKVKVSLVDNTAIFLSDETICYLGTGMSGIFQELYHHKYYYQSGTGEVPVNCKTGVEIGYLAAKVLKKANIEKSNLVSLTEEVGTDVKELISRCPDWRAIVFSDEEIKYAVYNAYTSYVIGNKLLPLEIQIILILH
;
A
#
# COMPACT_ATOMS: atom_id res chain seq x y z
N MET A 1 19.17 -3.63 -3.02
CA MET A 1 17.95 -4.27 -2.49
C MET A 1 18.27 -5.52 -1.67
N GLY A 2 18.26 -5.40 -0.35
CA GLY A 2 18.29 -6.56 0.55
C GLY A 2 16.87 -7.16 0.66
N ASN A 3 16.74 -8.47 0.52
CA ASN A 3 15.47 -9.17 0.66
C ASN A 3 15.44 -9.91 2.01
N TYR A 4 14.35 -9.75 2.75
CA TYR A 4 14.10 -10.39 4.03
C TYR A 4 12.77 -11.15 3.96
N GLU A 5 12.65 -12.24 4.71
CA GLU A 5 11.39 -12.93 4.89
C GLU A 5 10.94 -12.72 6.34
N ILE A 6 9.77 -12.13 6.53
CA ILE A 6 9.15 -11.98 7.85
C ILE A 6 7.86 -12.80 7.88
N LYS A 7 7.47 -13.27 9.07
CA LYS A 7 6.19 -13.97 9.26
C LYS A 7 5.17 -12.99 9.84
N ILE A 8 4.08 -12.74 9.12
CA ILE A 8 2.93 -11.96 9.59
C ILE A 8 1.74 -12.92 9.68
N HIS A 9 1.19 -13.11 10.87
CA HIS A 9 0.05 -14.03 11.12
C HIS A 9 0.24 -15.47 10.58
N GLY A 10 1.48 -15.96 10.53
CA GLY A 10 1.82 -17.29 10.00
C GLY A 10 2.17 -17.31 8.51
N GLU A 11 1.83 -16.25 7.77
CA GLU A 11 2.16 -16.07 6.36
C GLU A 11 3.59 -15.52 6.17
N LYS A 12 4.31 -16.06 5.19
CA LYS A 12 5.64 -15.58 4.82
C LYS A 12 5.52 -14.39 3.88
N VAL A 13 6.03 -13.23 4.32
CA VAL A 13 6.03 -11.99 3.55
C VAL A 13 7.47 -11.64 3.19
N LYS A 14 7.71 -11.45 1.88
CA LYS A 14 9.01 -10.98 1.38
C LYS A 14 9.06 -9.46 1.47
N VAL A 15 10.01 -8.95 2.24
CA VAL A 15 10.29 -7.53 2.42
C VAL A 15 11.54 -7.17 1.64
N SER A 16 11.47 -6.12 0.85
CA SER A 16 12.61 -5.60 0.10
C SER A 16 13.01 -4.24 0.65
N LEU A 17 14.27 -4.08 1.04
CA LEU A 17 14.82 -2.76 1.36
C LEU A 17 15.15 -2.05 0.06
N VAL A 18 14.47 -0.95 -0.20
CA VAL A 18 14.63 -0.16 -1.42
C VAL A 18 15.65 0.94 -1.17
N ASP A 19 16.71 0.97 -1.98
CA ASP A 19 17.82 1.91 -1.79
C ASP A 19 17.45 3.35 -2.22
N ASN A 20 16.46 3.49 -3.11
CA ASN A 20 15.93 4.78 -3.56
C ASN A 20 14.42 4.70 -3.77
N THR A 21 13.66 5.18 -2.78
CA THR A 21 12.19 5.19 -2.78
C THR A 21 11.61 5.93 -3.98
N ALA A 22 12.27 6.98 -4.46
CA ALA A 22 11.82 7.78 -5.59
C ALA A 22 11.91 7.03 -6.94
N ILE A 23 13.01 6.30 -7.16
CA ILE A 23 13.14 5.41 -8.33
C ILE A 23 12.07 4.34 -8.28
N PHE A 24 11.89 3.73 -7.11
CA PHE A 24 10.93 2.66 -6.93
C PHE A 24 9.51 3.13 -7.17
N LEU A 25 9.08 4.24 -6.54
CA LEU A 25 7.77 4.86 -6.78
C LEU A 25 7.52 5.24 -8.24
N SER A 26 8.57 5.38 -9.06
CA SER A 26 8.46 5.70 -10.48
C SER A 26 8.50 4.45 -11.39
N ASP A 27 8.61 3.25 -10.82
CA ASP A 27 8.63 1.98 -11.54
C ASP A 27 7.21 1.62 -12.03
N GLU A 28 6.99 1.77 -13.34
CA GLU A 28 5.70 1.48 -13.98
C GLU A 28 5.39 -0.03 -14.08
N THR A 29 6.34 -0.90 -13.73
CA THR A 29 6.12 -2.37 -13.67
C THR A 29 5.46 -2.81 -12.37
N ILE A 30 5.40 -1.93 -11.36
CA ILE A 30 4.83 -2.21 -10.04
C ILE A 30 3.46 -1.55 -9.91
N CYS A 31 2.48 -2.27 -9.38
CA CYS A 31 1.15 -1.75 -9.07
C CYS A 31 1.01 -1.49 -7.56
N TYR A 32 0.78 -0.23 -7.17
CA TYR A 32 0.69 0.16 -5.75
C TYR A 32 -0.76 0.04 -5.27
N LEU A 33 -1.09 -1.01 -4.54
CA LEU A 33 -2.45 -1.21 -4.04
C LEU A 33 -2.60 -0.68 -2.61
N GLY A 34 -3.58 0.18 -2.37
CA GLY A 34 -3.83 0.72 -1.03
C GLY A 34 -5.11 1.54 -0.94
N THR A 35 -5.27 2.24 0.19
CA THR A 35 -6.38 3.17 0.43
C THR A 35 -5.91 4.62 0.35
N GLY A 36 -6.73 5.51 -0.22
CA GLY A 36 -6.40 6.93 -0.31
C GLY A 36 -5.30 7.22 -1.35
N MET A 37 -5.12 6.34 -2.33
CA MET A 37 -4.04 6.44 -3.32
C MET A 37 -4.15 7.72 -4.15
N SER A 38 -5.37 8.17 -4.44
CA SER A 38 -5.62 9.43 -5.16
C SER A 38 -5.04 10.65 -4.43
N GLY A 39 -5.15 10.71 -3.11
CA GLY A 39 -4.56 11.78 -2.30
C GLY A 39 -3.03 11.70 -2.30
N ILE A 40 -2.48 10.49 -2.15
CA ILE A 40 -1.02 10.26 -2.17
C ILE A 40 -0.42 10.74 -3.50
N PHE A 41 -1.05 10.41 -4.63
CA PHE A 41 -0.57 10.89 -5.93
C PHE A 41 -0.61 12.40 -6.07
N GLN A 42 -1.68 13.01 -5.59
CA GLN A 42 -1.83 14.45 -5.64
C GLN A 42 -0.73 15.14 -4.82
N GLU A 43 -0.40 14.60 -3.65
CA GLU A 43 0.69 15.08 -2.81
C GLU A 43 2.07 14.91 -3.47
N LEU A 44 2.36 13.72 -4.02
CA LEU A 44 3.61 13.45 -4.74
C LEU A 44 3.79 14.39 -5.95
N TYR A 45 2.71 14.65 -6.67
CA TYR A 45 2.71 15.55 -7.82
C TYR A 45 2.92 17.02 -7.42
N HIS A 46 2.22 17.50 -6.38
CA HIS A 46 2.29 18.89 -5.94
C HIS A 46 3.65 19.27 -5.36
N HIS A 47 4.23 18.37 -4.56
CA HIS A 47 5.50 18.63 -3.87
C HIS A 47 6.72 18.51 -4.78
N LYS A 48 6.53 18.09 -6.05
CA LYS A 48 7.59 17.92 -7.05
C LYS A 48 8.82 17.25 -6.43
N TYR A 49 8.65 16.07 -5.83
CA TYR A 49 9.79 15.31 -5.35
C TYR A 49 10.69 14.95 -6.54
N TYR A 50 12.00 15.12 -6.38
CA TYR A 50 13.00 14.73 -7.38
C TYR A 50 14.00 13.74 -6.79
N TYR A 51 14.58 12.92 -7.65
CA TYR A 51 15.77 12.14 -7.32
C TYR A 51 16.89 12.45 -8.31
N GLN A 52 18.14 12.30 -7.85
CA GLN A 52 19.29 12.38 -8.73
C GLN A 52 19.43 11.10 -9.54
N SER A 53 19.41 11.26 -10.86
CA SER A 53 19.85 10.27 -11.83
C SER A 53 21.24 10.66 -12.36
N GLY A 54 21.92 9.73 -13.05
CA GLY A 54 23.18 10.01 -13.75
C GLY A 54 23.07 11.10 -14.82
N THR A 55 21.84 11.47 -15.21
CA THR A 55 21.55 12.50 -16.22
C THR A 55 20.93 13.78 -15.64
N GLY A 56 20.83 13.92 -14.32
CA GLY A 56 20.22 15.08 -13.64
C GLY A 56 19.05 14.72 -12.72
N GLU A 57 18.30 15.73 -12.29
CA GLU A 57 17.13 15.56 -11.43
C GLU A 57 15.92 15.05 -12.22
N VAL A 58 15.30 13.98 -11.73
CA VAL A 58 14.12 13.35 -12.34
C VAL A 58 12.96 13.42 -11.34
N PRO A 59 11.77 13.88 -11.76
CA PRO A 59 10.61 13.95 -10.87
C PRO A 59 10.13 12.54 -10.52
N VAL A 60 9.74 12.37 -9.26
CA VAL A 60 9.03 11.17 -8.79
C VAL A 60 7.65 11.15 -9.45
N ASN A 61 7.36 10.06 -10.17
CA ASN A 61 6.11 9.95 -10.91
C ASN A 61 5.46 8.58 -10.69
N CYS A 62 4.72 8.47 -9.59
CA CYS A 62 3.94 7.27 -9.30
C CYS A 62 2.61 7.33 -10.07
N LYS A 63 2.47 6.48 -11.11
CA LYS A 63 1.28 6.44 -11.98
C LYS A 63 0.43 5.18 -11.81
N THR A 64 0.95 4.20 -11.09
CA THR A 64 0.44 2.81 -11.10
C THR A 64 -0.22 2.39 -9.81
N GLY A 65 -0.41 3.33 -8.88
CA GLY A 65 -1.23 3.09 -7.70
C GLY A 65 -2.74 3.02 -7.98
N VAL A 66 -3.40 2.16 -7.22
CA VAL A 66 -4.77 1.74 -7.41
C VAL A 66 -5.47 1.74 -6.06
N GLU A 67 -6.65 2.35 -6.03
CA GLU A 67 -7.54 2.31 -4.87
C GLU A 67 -8.12 0.88 -4.72
N ILE A 68 -7.95 0.29 -3.54
CA ILE A 68 -8.33 -1.12 -3.32
C ILE A 68 -9.84 -1.34 -3.42
N GLY A 69 -10.66 -0.40 -2.95
CA GLY A 69 -12.11 -0.47 -3.08
C GLY A 69 -12.56 -0.44 -4.53
N TYR A 70 -11.94 0.41 -5.36
CA TYR A 70 -12.17 0.44 -6.81
C TYR A 70 -11.84 -0.90 -7.44
N LEU A 71 -10.66 -1.48 -7.13
CA LEU A 71 -10.26 -2.78 -7.66
C LEU A 71 -11.27 -3.87 -7.29
N ALA A 72 -11.64 -3.95 -6.00
CA ALA A 72 -12.60 -4.91 -5.50
C ALA A 72 -13.97 -4.77 -6.19
N ALA A 73 -14.48 -3.55 -6.31
CA ALA A 73 -15.76 -3.28 -6.97
C ALA A 73 -15.76 -3.75 -8.44
N LYS A 74 -14.65 -3.57 -9.17
CA LYS A 74 -14.51 -4.01 -10.56
C LYS A 74 -14.43 -5.52 -10.69
N VAL A 75 -13.58 -6.17 -9.89
CA VAL A 75 -13.37 -7.63 -9.96
C VAL A 75 -14.62 -8.39 -9.51
N LEU A 76 -15.23 -7.98 -8.39
CA LEU A 76 -16.44 -8.61 -7.84
C LEU A 76 -17.73 -8.17 -8.54
N LYS A 77 -17.66 -7.18 -9.44
CA LYS A 77 -18.81 -6.57 -10.13
C LYS A 77 -19.87 -6.01 -9.17
N LYS A 78 -19.41 -5.39 -8.08
CA LYS A 78 -20.25 -4.78 -7.02
C LYS A 78 -19.88 -3.31 -6.85
N ALA A 79 -20.58 -2.40 -7.52
CA ALA A 79 -20.24 -0.97 -7.46
C ALA A 79 -20.40 -0.36 -6.04
N ASN A 80 -21.27 -0.93 -5.21
CA ASN A 80 -21.57 -0.41 -3.88
C ASN A 80 -20.42 -0.57 -2.87
N ILE A 81 -19.42 -1.41 -3.16
CA ILE A 81 -18.28 -1.65 -2.25
C ILE A 81 -17.06 -0.76 -2.56
N GLU A 82 -17.15 0.10 -3.58
CA GLU A 82 -16.00 0.93 -4.01
C GLU A 82 -15.48 1.85 -2.90
N LYS A 83 -16.36 2.29 -1.99
CA LYS A 83 -16.04 3.16 -0.86
C LYS A 83 -16.01 2.42 0.48
N SER A 84 -16.03 1.09 0.45
CA SER A 84 -15.96 0.28 1.67
C SER A 84 -14.57 0.39 2.30
N ASN A 85 -14.52 0.31 3.63
CA ASN A 85 -13.26 0.22 4.35
C ASN A 85 -12.63 -1.18 4.19
N LEU A 86 -11.38 -1.35 4.65
CA LEU A 86 -10.65 -2.62 4.54
C LEU A 86 -11.39 -3.79 5.21
N VAL A 87 -12.04 -3.57 6.36
CA VAL A 87 -12.78 -4.61 7.09
C VAL A 87 -13.95 -5.13 6.26
N SER A 88 -14.82 -4.25 5.76
CA SER A 88 -15.92 -4.65 4.88
C SER A 88 -15.41 -5.31 3.59
N LEU A 89 -14.27 -4.85 3.05
CA LEU A 89 -13.67 -5.50 1.88
C LEU A 89 -13.16 -6.91 2.21
N THR A 90 -12.57 -7.15 3.38
CA THR A 90 -12.16 -8.50 3.80
C THR A 90 -13.33 -9.48 3.91
N GLU A 91 -14.49 -9.01 4.39
CA GLU A 91 -15.72 -9.80 4.44
C GLU A 91 -16.20 -10.16 3.03
N GLU A 92 -16.21 -9.18 2.12
CA GLU A 92 -16.63 -9.35 0.73
C GLU A 92 -15.74 -10.33 -0.06
N VAL A 93 -14.43 -10.36 0.21
CA VAL A 93 -13.49 -11.31 -0.42
C VAL A 93 -13.37 -12.65 0.32
N GLY A 94 -14.01 -12.78 1.48
CA GLY A 94 -13.99 -13.98 2.31
C GLY A 94 -12.61 -14.27 2.90
N THR A 95 -11.94 -13.25 3.43
CA THR A 95 -10.64 -13.38 4.11
C THR A 95 -10.77 -13.15 5.60
N ASP A 96 -10.25 -14.08 6.40
CA ASP A 96 -10.26 -13.99 7.86
C ASP A 96 -9.03 -13.18 8.33
N VAL A 97 -9.11 -11.86 8.21
CA VAL A 97 -8.12 -10.95 8.78
C VAL A 97 -8.72 -10.37 10.07
N LYS A 98 -8.11 -10.70 11.22
CA LYS A 98 -8.59 -10.22 12.52
C LYS A 98 -8.36 -8.73 12.66
N GLU A 99 -9.44 -7.97 12.81
CA GLU A 99 -9.42 -6.53 13.01
C GLU A 99 -8.53 -6.14 14.21
N LEU A 100 -7.46 -5.41 13.92
CA LEU A 100 -6.72 -4.67 14.93
C LEU A 100 -7.39 -3.30 15.07
N ILE A 101 -8.21 -3.15 16.12
CA ILE A 101 -8.74 -1.83 16.52
C ILE A 101 -7.56 -1.02 17.05
N SER A 102 -6.86 -0.35 16.14
CA SER A 102 -5.90 0.68 16.47
C SER A 102 -6.39 2.01 15.90
N ARG A 103 -6.19 3.07 16.68
CA ARG A 103 -6.57 4.43 16.31
C ARG A 103 -5.71 4.85 15.12
N CYS A 104 -6.31 5.58 14.16
CA CYS A 104 -5.53 6.18 13.06
C CYS A 104 -4.32 6.93 13.64
N PRO A 105 -3.09 6.64 13.15
CA PRO A 105 -1.88 7.30 13.60
C PRO A 105 -1.91 8.81 13.39
N ASP A 106 -1.16 9.52 14.23
CA ASP A 106 -0.75 10.87 13.89
C ASP A 106 0.43 10.79 12.93
N TRP A 107 0.14 10.86 11.63
CA TRP A 107 1.17 10.84 10.58
C TRP A 107 2.17 11.99 10.65
N ARG A 108 1.92 13.00 11.50
CA ARG A 108 2.86 14.11 11.74
C ARG A 108 3.79 13.86 12.94
N ALA A 109 3.65 12.73 13.63
CA ALA A 109 4.52 12.37 14.74
C ALA A 109 5.97 12.20 14.28
N ILE A 110 6.92 12.71 15.07
CA ILE A 110 8.36 12.56 14.79
C ILE A 110 8.80 11.12 15.06
N VAL A 111 8.18 10.47 16.05
CA VAL A 111 8.44 9.09 16.45
C VAL A 111 7.09 8.40 16.59
N PHE A 112 6.89 7.33 15.82
CA PHE A 112 5.69 6.50 15.93
C PHE A 112 5.75 5.58 17.14
N SER A 113 4.62 5.44 17.82
CA SER A 113 4.42 4.42 18.84
C SER A 113 4.26 3.02 18.23
N ASP A 114 4.46 1.99 19.05
CA ASP A 114 4.25 0.59 18.62
C ASP A 114 2.85 0.35 18.04
N GLU A 115 1.81 1.02 18.58
CA GLU A 115 0.44 0.89 18.10
C GLU A 115 0.20 1.56 16.75
N GLU A 116 0.92 2.65 16.46
CA GLU A 116 0.87 3.33 15.17
C GLU A 116 1.61 2.52 14.09
N ILE A 117 2.76 1.94 14.46
CA ILE A 117 3.48 1.01 13.58
C ILE A 117 2.62 -0.22 13.28
N LYS A 118 2.00 -0.81 14.31
CA LYS A 118 1.07 -1.95 14.14
C LYS A 118 -0.09 -1.59 13.22
N TYR A 119 -0.68 -0.40 13.37
CA TYR A 119 -1.76 0.08 12.51
C TYR A 119 -1.33 0.13 11.03
N ALA A 120 -0.18 0.75 10.75
CA ALA A 120 0.32 0.88 9.39
C ALA A 120 0.63 -0.48 8.75
N VAL A 121 1.31 -1.36 9.49
CA VAL A 121 1.62 -2.73 9.05
C VAL A 121 0.33 -3.52 8.80
N TYR A 122 -0.66 -3.38 9.67
CA TYR A 122 -1.94 -4.08 9.54
C TYR A 122 -2.72 -3.63 8.30
N ASN A 123 -2.83 -2.32 8.05
CA ASN A 123 -3.50 -1.81 6.85
C ASN A 123 -2.83 -2.28 5.57
N ALA A 124 -1.50 -2.27 5.52
CA ALA A 124 -0.76 -2.77 4.37
C ALA A 124 -0.92 -4.28 4.17
N TYR A 125 -0.83 -5.07 5.25
CA TYR A 125 -1.04 -6.51 5.20
C TYR A 125 -2.46 -6.87 4.77
N THR A 126 -3.46 -6.17 5.29
CA THR A 126 -4.87 -6.38 4.91
C THR A 126 -5.09 -6.07 3.43
N SER A 127 -4.51 -4.97 2.94
CA SER A 127 -4.52 -4.62 1.52
C SER A 127 -3.87 -5.72 0.65
N TYR A 128 -2.82 -6.36 1.16
CA TYR A 128 -2.16 -7.49 0.49
C TYR A 128 -3.00 -8.73 0.40
N VAL A 129 -3.60 -9.14 1.52
CA VAL A 129 -4.47 -10.31 1.54
C VAL A 129 -5.65 -10.14 0.59
N ILE A 130 -6.30 -8.96 0.60
CA ILE A 130 -7.39 -8.63 -0.32
C ILE A 130 -6.89 -8.61 -1.77
N GLY A 131 -5.81 -7.89 -2.06
CA GLY A 131 -5.25 -7.77 -3.40
C GLY A 131 -4.90 -9.12 -4.02
N ASN A 132 -4.18 -9.96 -3.28
CA ASN A 132 -3.78 -11.30 -3.70
C ASN A 132 -4.99 -12.23 -3.91
N LYS A 133 -6.08 -12.04 -3.14
CA LYS A 133 -7.34 -12.78 -3.31
C LYS A 133 -8.10 -12.37 -4.57
N LEU A 134 -8.13 -11.06 -4.87
CA LEU A 134 -8.82 -10.51 -6.05
C LEU A 134 -8.06 -10.80 -7.34
N LEU A 135 -6.74 -10.71 -7.30
CA LEU A 135 -5.83 -10.95 -8.41
C LEU A 135 -4.64 -11.75 -7.87
N PRO A 136 -4.52 -13.05 -8.17
CA PRO A 136 -3.36 -13.87 -7.82
C PRO A 136 -2.17 -13.50 -8.73
N LEU A 137 -1.77 -12.24 -8.69
CA LEU A 137 -0.59 -11.70 -9.35
C LEU A 137 0.52 -11.60 -8.30
N GLU A 138 1.78 -11.53 -8.74
CA GLU A 138 2.90 -11.12 -7.89
C GLU A 138 2.75 -9.62 -7.53
N ILE A 139 1.77 -9.28 -6.71
CA ILE A 139 1.54 -7.91 -6.25
C ILE A 139 2.57 -7.59 -5.16
N GLN A 140 3.50 -6.69 -5.47
CA GLN A 140 4.38 -6.11 -4.47
C GLN A 140 3.64 -4.99 -3.76
N ILE A 141 3.34 -5.17 -2.47
CA ILE A 141 2.76 -4.11 -1.65
C ILE A 141 3.82 -3.31 -0.96
N ILE A 142 3.63 -2.01 -1.07
CA ILE A 142 4.58 -1.00 -0.64
C ILE A 142 3.83 -0.22 0.41
N LEU A 143 4.32 -0.30 1.65
CA LEU A 143 3.92 0.62 2.69
C LEU A 143 4.32 2.03 2.23
N ILE A 144 3.35 2.82 1.79
CA ILE A 144 3.48 4.27 1.78
C ILE A 144 2.94 4.72 3.14
N LEU A 145 3.86 4.94 4.08
CA LEU A 145 3.54 5.62 5.34
C LEU A 145 3.25 7.09 5.00
N HIS A 146 2.11 7.59 5.46
CA HIS A 146 1.69 8.99 5.30
C HIS A 146 2.54 9.94 6.14
#